data_AF-A0A7L1N158-F1
#
_entry.id   AF-A0A7L1N158-F1
#
_cell.length_a   1.000
_cell.length_b   1.000
_cell.length_c   1.000
_cell.angle_alpha   90.00
_cell.angle_beta   90.00
_cell.angle_gamma   90.00
#
_symmetry.space_group_name_H-M   'P 1'
#
loop_
_entity.id
_entity.type
_entity.pdbx_description
1 polymer ?
#
loop_
_entity_poly.entity_id
_entity_poly.type
_entity_poly.pdbx_seq_one_letter_code
_entity_poly.pdbx_strand_id
1 'polypeptide(L)'
;RFEDGTASFLDIIALKHGFDVLERLTGGMEKIKQHTFVLAHYTYSVLSTLKYTNGAPVVRIYSDTDFSSPDVQGPIINFNVLDENGAVIGFSQVDKMAGLYNIHVRTGCFCNTGACQMHLDMSNEDIKRNLQAGHVCGDDMDIVDGHPTGSIRISFGYMSSFEDAQNFLKFIIETRLSKSNTEIPFQSSVAKLTAECVPGHHSSCNKADHLSPVPHVSNRELSGDPLMKSTGSWQPAETEAESIRAAVSETSVPPCRRSGEPITVTSIYLYPIKSCSAFEVTEWPVGNQGLLYDRNWMIVNQNGVCLTQKQEPRLCLVYPSIDLEQNVMVIEAEGMDPISVSLEENTGKETVISESKVCSHRVKTYDCGERIATWFSACLGRPCRLIRQSSDVNNKSHQKHTKGLASAAGISLSLVNEAQYLLINVASIRQLKEHISTRLEEPLEMEELIRRFRANIVISAPESFEEEEWAEISIGALRFQVVGPCSRCQIICINQQSGERNKEVLQSLSAARGRKTNFGIYLMNQPLRSSLPGVLSVGSRVLPVLKENTEIHPPTSSEEKCSG
;
A
#
# COMPACT_ATOMS: atom_id res chain seq x y z
N ARG A 1 -22.59 29.17 15.06
CA ARG A 1 -22.98 27.93 14.35
C ARG A 1 -24.15 28.32 13.45
N PHE A 2 -24.01 28.18 12.13
CA PHE A 2 -25.14 28.38 11.23
C PHE A 2 -26.18 27.27 11.43
N GLU A 3 -27.45 27.59 11.28
CA GLU A 3 -28.54 26.61 11.37
C GLU A 3 -28.51 25.68 10.16
N ASP A 4 -28.92 24.43 10.37
CA ASP A 4 -29.02 23.42 9.30
C ASP A 4 -29.96 23.93 8.20
N GLY A 5 -29.48 23.99 6.95
CA GLY A 5 -30.19 24.61 5.82
C GLY A 5 -29.78 26.06 5.48
N THR A 6 -28.87 26.68 6.23
CA THR A 6 -28.27 27.96 5.82
C THR A 6 -27.41 27.76 4.57
N ALA A 7 -27.78 28.40 3.45
CA ALA A 7 -27.03 28.32 2.21
C ALA A 7 -25.60 28.86 2.41
N SER A 8 -24.61 28.23 1.74
CA SER A 8 -23.22 28.68 1.80
C SER A 8 -23.03 29.96 0.99
N PHE A 9 -23.46 31.09 1.54
CA PHE A 9 -23.48 32.38 0.85
C PHE A 9 -22.07 32.84 0.42
N LEU A 10 -21.02 32.48 1.17
CA LEU A 10 -19.64 32.72 0.76
C LEU A 10 -19.25 31.91 -0.47
N ASP A 11 -19.60 30.62 -0.52
CA ASP A 11 -19.32 29.78 -1.69
C ASP A 11 -20.11 30.24 -2.91
N ILE A 12 -21.38 30.65 -2.72
CA ILE A 12 -22.22 31.18 -3.81
C ILE A 12 -21.59 32.43 -4.43
N ILE A 13 -21.08 33.36 -3.62
CA ILE A 13 -20.36 34.54 -4.12
C ILE A 13 -19.05 34.12 -4.80
N ALA A 14 -18.33 33.15 -4.24
CA ALA A 14 -17.09 32.64 -4.80
C ALA A 14 -17.28 31.96 -6.17
N LEU A 15 -18.46 31.39 -6.46
CA LEU A 15 -18.75 30.78 -7.77
C LEU A 15 -18.56 31.77 -8.92
N LYS A 16 -19.00 33.02 -8.77
CA LYS A 16 -18.80 34.04 -9.81
C LYS A 16 -17.31 34.24 -10.10
N HIS A 17 -16.51 34.40 -9.05
CA HIS A 17 -15.06 34.52 -9.19
C HIS A 17 -14.45 33.27 -9.82
N GLY A 18 -14.92 32.08 -9.43
CA GLY A 18 -14.51 30.81 -10.03
C GLY A 18 -14.79 30.73 -11.53
N PHE A 19 -16.00 31.11 -11.96
CA PHE A 19 -16.36 31.13 -13.38
C PHE A 19 -15.59 32.21 -14.16
N ASP A 20 -15.40 33.41 -13.60
CA ASP A 20 -14.59 34.46 -14.22
C ASP A 20 -13.13 34.01 -14.42
N VAL A 21 -12.58 33.29 -13.44
CA VAL A 21 -11.23 32.69 -13.52
C VAL A 21 -11.20 31.59 -14.58
N LEU A 22 -12.18 30.69 -14.59
CA LEU A 22 -12.25 29.59 -15.56
C LEU A 22 -12.35 30.14 -16.99
N GLU A 23 -13.25 31.10 -17.23
CA GLU A 23 -13.41 31.79 -18.51
C GLU A 23 -12.11 32.45 -18.96
N ARG A 24 -11.43 33.17 -18.06
CA ARG A 24 -10.15 33.83 -18.35
C ARG A 24 -9.03 32.84 -18.69
N LEU A 25 -8.95 31.70 -17.99
CA LEU A 25 -7.89 30.72 -18.17
C LEU A 25 -8.11 29.83 -19.39
N THR A 26 -9.34 29.39 -19.64
CA THR A 26 -9.64 28.40 -20.69
C THR A 26 -10.25 29.01 -21.93
N GLY A 27 -10.72 30.26 -21.86
CA GLY A 27 -11.50 30.91 -22.91
C GLY A 27 -12.91 30.32 -23.06
N GLY A 28 -13.45 29.77 -21.97
CA GLY A 28 -14.83 29.32 -21.84
C GLY A 28 -15.05 27.81 -21.97
N MET A 29 -16.30 27.40 -21.70
CA MET A 29 -16.69 25.99 -21.60
C MET A 29 -16.62 25.23 -22.94
N GLU A 30 -16.84 25.89 -24.07
CA GLU A 30 -16.76 25.22 -25.38
C GLU A 30 -15.33 24.75 -25.68
N LYS A 31 -14.32 25.56 -25.33
CA LYS A 31 -12.91 25.17 -25.45
C LYS A 31 -12.57 24.02 -24.51
N ILE A 32 -13.08 24.03 -23.28
CA ILE A 32 -12.90 22.92 -22.33
C ILE A 32 -13.53 21.64 -22.88
N LYS A 33 -14.76 21.72 -23.40
CA LYS A 33 -15.48 20.60 -24.02
C LYS A 33 -14.66 19.98 -25.15
N GLN A 34 -14.20 20.80 -26.11
CA GLN A 34 -13.39 20.33 -27.23
C GLN A 34 -12.06 19.72 -26.75
N HIS A 35 -11.34 20.41 -25.87
CA HIS A 35 -10.06 19.94 -25.32
C HIS A 35 -10.18 18.58 -24.63
N THR A 36 -11.11 18.48 -23.68
CA THR A 36 -11.29 17.25 -22.89
C THR A 36 -11.83 16.09 -23.73
N PHE A 37 -12.67 16.38 -24.72
CA PHE A 37 -13.12 15.38 -25.69
C PHE A 37 -11.97 14.87 -26.56
N VAL A 38 -11.10 15.74 -27.09
CA VAL A 38 -9.95 15.31 -27.91
C VAL A 38 -9.02 14.39 -27.13
N LEU A 39 -8.74 14.70 -25.85
CA LEU A 39 -7.96 13.83 -24.98
C LEU A 39 -8.63 12.46 -24.80
N ALA A 40 -9.93 12.45 -24.48
CA ALA A 40 -10.68 11.22 -24.30
C ALA A 40 -10.77 10.39 -25.60
N HIS A 41 -11.09 11.01 -26.73
CA HIS A 41 -11.16 10.35 -28.03
C HIS A 41 -9.81 9.75 -28.44
N TYR A 42 -8.71 10.48 -28.23
CA TYR A 42 -7.36 9.98 -28.46
C TYR A 42 -7.06 8.75 -27.59
N THR A 43 -7.28 8.82 -26.28
CA THR A 43 -7.05 7.70 -25.37
C THR A 43 -7.94 6.51 -25.70
N TYR A 44 -9.22 6.73 -25.96
CA TYR A 44 -10.17 5.70 -26.39
C TYR A 44 -9.72 5.00 -27.67
N SER A 45 -9.31 5.77 -28.67
CA SER A 45 -8.85 5.24 -29.96
C SER A 45 -7.64 4.32 -29.78
N VAL A 46 -6.64 4.74 -29.00
CA VAL A 46 -5.46 3.90 -28.75
C VAL A 46 -5.82 2.67 -27.94
N LEU A 47 -6.54 2.83 -26.82
CA LEU A 47 -6.97 1.72 -25.95
C LEU A 47 -7.72 0.63 -26.73
N SER A 48 -8.62 1.02 -27.63
CA SER A 48 -9.43 0.11 -28.45
C SER A 48 -8.60 -0.72 -29.43
N THR A 49 -7.39 -0.25 -29.78
CA THR A 49 -6.47 -0.95 -30.68
C THR A 49 -5.51 -1.90 -29.97
N LEU A 50 -5.38 -1.80 -28.64
CA LEU A 50 -4.43 -2.61 -27.87
C LEU A 50 -4.88 -4.07 -27.83
N LYS A 51 -4.03 -4.95 -28.36
CA LYS A 51 -4.25 -6.41 -28.39
C LYS A 51 -3.00 -7.15 -27.95
N TYR A 52 -3.20 -8.29 -27.32
CA TYR A 52 -2.17 -9.30 -27.08
C TYR A 52 -1.74 -9.97 -28.40
N THR A 53 -0.64 -10.72 -28.36
CA THR A 53 -0.09 -11.45 -29.52
C THR A 53 -1.05 -12.49 -30.08
N ASN A 54 -1.95 -13.03 -29.26
CA ASN A 54 -3.02 -13.93 -29.66
C ASN A 54 -4.27 -13.21 -30.22
N GLY A 55 -4.24 -11.88 -30.34
CA GLY A 55 -5.34 -11.06 -30.83
C GLY A 55 -6.40 -10.69 -29.79
N ALA A 56 -6.31 -11.19 -28.56
CA ALA A 56 -7.23 -10.84 -27.48
C ALA A 56 -7.09 -9.35 -27.10
N PRO A 57 -8.19 -8.63 -26.81
CA PRO A 57 -8.13 -7.22 -26.42
C PRO A 57 -7.50 -7.04 -25.04
N VAL A 58 -6.75 -5.94 -24.85
CA VAL A 58 -6.16 -5.59 -23.55
C VAL A 58 -7.17 -4.97 -22.58
N VAL A 59 -8.22 -4.35 -23.10
CA VAL A 59 -9.27 -3.70 -22.30
C VAL A 59 -10.65 -4.04 -22.82
N ARG A 60 -11.64 -4.06 -21.91
CA ARG A 60 -13.07 -4.04 -22.23
C ARG A 60 -13.60 -2.66 -21.89
N ILE A 61 -13.96 -1.88 -22.90
CA ILE A 61 -14.51 -0.53 -22.72
C ILE A 61 -16.04 -0.62 -22.61
N TYR A 62 -16.60 0.11 -21.66
CA TYR A 62 -18.05 0.28 -21.49
C TYR A 62 -18.43 1.66 -21.99
N SER A 63 -19.01 1.71 -23.20
CA SER A 63 -19.53 2.93 -23.78
C SER A 63 -20.80 2.64 -24.58
N ASP A 64 -21.76 3.54 -24.47
CA ASP A 64 -22.98 3.51 -25.28
C ASP A 64 -22.79 4.30 -26.60
N THR A 65 -21.67 5.04 -26.71
CA THR A 65 -21.29 5.81 -27.90
C THR A 65 -19.95 5.34 -28.44
N ASP A 66 -19.63 5.78 -29.66
CA ASP A 66 -18.39 5.52 -30.39
C ASP A 66 -17.35 6.64 -30.22
N PHE A 67 -17.57 7.58 -29.29
CA PHE A 67 -16.77 8.79 -29.14
C PHE A 67 -16.70 9.65 -30.43
N SER A 68 -17.76 9.67 -31.25
CA SER A 68 -17.78 10.43 -32.51
C SER A 68 -17.86 11.96 -32.36
N SER A 69 -18.54 12.47 -31.31
CA SER A 69 -18.72 13.91 -31.11
C SER A 69 -18.75 14.31 -29.62
N PRO A 70 -18.22 15.49 -29.28
CA PRO A 70 -18.30 16.04 -27.93
C PRO A 70 -19.73 16.40 -27.48
N ASP A 71 -20.71 16.40 -28.39
CA ASP A 71 -22.12 16.64 -28.05
C ASP A 71 -22.82 15.43 -27.41
N VAL A 72 -22.34 14.23 -27.74
CA VAL A 72 -22.94 12.95 -27.29
C VAL A 72 -22.06 12.21 -26.29
N GLN A 73 -20.77 12.52 -26.24
CA GLN A 73 -19.79 11.84 -25.39
C GLN A 73 -18.96 12.82 -24.57
N GLY A 74 -18.97 12.61 -23.25
CA GLY A 74 -18.13 13.35 -22.31
C GLY A 74 -16.70 12.82 -22.22
N PRO A 75 -15.83 13.48 -21.43
CA PRO A 75 -14.40 13.16 -21.36
C PRO A 75 -14.06 12.03 -20.38
N ILE A 76 -14.98 11.05 -20.25
CA ILE A 76 -14.86 9.92 -19.33
C ILE A 76 -14.80 8.63 -20.14
N ILE A 77 -13.83 7.79 -19.84
CA ILE A 77 -13.71 6.44 -20.39
C ILE A 77 -13.84 5.47 -19.24
N ASN A 78 -14.76 4.52 -19.37
CA ASN A 78 -14.98 3.46 -18.39
C ASN A 78 -14.59 2.11 -18.99
N PHE A 79 -13.79 1.32 -18.28
CA PHE A 79 -13.27 0.06 -18.81
C PHE A 79 -12.79 -0.89 -17.70
N ASN A 80 -12.62 -2.16 -18.03
CA ASN A 80 -11.82 -3.10 -17.26
C ASN A 80 -10.58 -3.50 -18.07
N VAL A 81 -9.47 -3.76 -17.38
CA VAL A 81 -8.28 -4.34 -18.00
C VAL A 81 -8.44 -5.85 -18.05
N LEU A 82 -8.09 -6.45 -19.17
CA LEU A 82 -8.16 -7.89 -19.41
C LEU A 82 -6.76 -8.49 -19.42
N ASP A 83 -6.69 -9.81 -19.31
CA ASP A 83 -5.48 -10.57 -19.59
C ASP A 83 -5.49 -11.21 -20.98
N GLU A 84 -4.40 -11.93 -21.29
CA GLU A 84 -4.26 -12.68 -22.55
C GLU A 84 -5.33 -13.76 -22.76
N ASN A 85 -6.01 -14.21 -21.70
CA ASN A 85 -7.10 -15.18 -21.74
C ASN A 85 -8.50 -14.53 -21.77
N GLY A 86 -8.57 -13.19 -21.72
CA GLY A 86 -9.83 -12.43 -21.65
C GLY A 86 -10.45 -12.31 -20.25
N ALA A 87 -9.78 -12.79 -19.20
CA ALA A 87 -10.21 -12.64 -17.81
C ALA A 87 -9.93 -11.23 -17.30
N VAL A 88 -10.86 -10.72 -16.48
CA VAL A 88 -10.74 -9.36 -15.92
C VAL A 88 -9.66 -9.32 -14.85
N ILE A 89 -8.82 -8.29 -14.93
CA ILE A 89 -7.86 -7.91 -13.91
C ILE A 89 -8.56 -6.95 -12.95
N GLY A 90 -8.50 -7.27 -11.65
CA GLY A 90 -9.21 -6.53 -10.61
C GLY A 90 -8.84 -5.05 -10.59
N PHE A 91 -9.84 -4.18 -10.42
CA PHE A 91 -9.62 -2.73 -10.46
C PHE A 91 -8.73 -2.22 -9.32
N SER A 92 -8.72 -2.86 -8.14
CA SER A 92 -7.83 -2.52 -7.01
C SER A 92 -6.38 -2.78 -7.38
N GLN A 93 -6.11 -3.89 -8.05
CA GLN A 93 -4.77 -4.18 -8.56
C GLN A 93 -4.34 -3.15 -9.61
N VAL A 94 -5.22 -2.81 -10.56
CA VAL A 94 -4.89 -1.83 -11.60
C VAL A 94 -4.65 -0.45 -10.99
N ASP A 95 -5.42 -0.04 -9.98
CA ASP A 95 -5.20 1.22 -9.24
C ASP A 95 -3.85 1.24 -8.52
N LYS A 96 -3.52 0.17 -7.79
CA LYS A 96 -2.22 0.00 -7.12
C LYS A 96 -1.05 0.13 -8.11
N MET A 97 -1.20 -0.45 -9.30
CA MET A 97 -0.22 -0.38 -10.39
C MET A 97 -0.18 1.00 -11.05
N ALA A 98 -1.33 1.64 -11.29
CA ALA A 98 -1.42 2.96 -11.89
C ALA A 98 -0.68 4.00 -11.04
N GLY A 99 -0.81 3.94 -9.72
CA GLY A 99 -0.07 4.89 -8.88
C GLY A 99 1.46 4.66 -8.87
N LEU A 100 1.99 3.49 -9.30
CA LEU A 100 3.44 3.36 -9.55
C LEU A 100 3.88 4.32 -10.67
N TYR A 101 2.96 4.71 -11.53
CA TYR A 101 3.14 5.67 -12.62
C TYR A 101 2.68 7.08 -12.22
N ASN A 102 2.45 7.33 -10.93
CA ASN A 102 1.85 8.57 -10.41
C ASN A 102 0.48 8.90 -11.04
N ILE A 103 -0.26 7.87 -11.46
CA ILE A 103 -1.61 8.01 -12.00
C ILE A 103 -2.60 7.66 -10.90
N HIS A 104 -3.64 8.49 -10.75
CA HIS A 104 -4.77 8.19 -9.88
C HIS A 104 -6.01 7.95 -10.73
N VAL A 105 -6.57 6.75 -10.63
CA VAL A 105 -7.78 6.36 -11.35
C VAL A 105 -8.96 6.27 -10.39
N ARG A 106 -10.18 6.36 -10.88
CA ARG A 106 -11.38 6.09 -10.07
C ARG A 106 -11.82 4.67 -10.30
N THR A 107 -11.98 3.89 -9.24
CA THR A 107 -12.39 2.49 -9.30
C THR A 107 -13.65 2.23 -8.49
N GLY A 108 -14.26 1.06 -8.67
CA GLY A 108 -15.43 0.60 -7.93
C GLY A 108 -16.65 0.32 -8.81
N CYS A 109 -17.78 0.01 -8.16
CA CYS A 109 -19.05 -0.23 -8.82
C CYS A 109 -19.47 0.97 -9.69
N PHE A 110 -20.30 0.71 -10.69
CA PHE A 110 -21.06 1.76 -11.33
C PHE A 110 -21.97 2.40 -10.26
N CYS A 111 -22.09 3.73 -10.29
CA CYS A 111 -22.91 4.47 -9.30
C CYS A 111 -24.41 4.11 -9.38
N ASN A 112 -24.80 3.30 -10.37
CA ASN A 112 -26.11 2.73 -10.54
C ASN A 112 -25.96 1.20 -10.59
N THR A 113 -26.63 0.49 -9.69
CA THR A 113 -26.59 -0.98 -9.63
C THR A 113 -27.11 -1.62 -10.92
N GLY A 114 -28.10 -1.05 -11.59
CA GLY A 114 -28.58 -1.52 -12.89
C GLY A 114 -27.52 -1.43 -13.99
N ALA A 115 -26.61 -0.44 -13.92
CA ALA A 115 -25.46 -0.38 -14.81
C ALA A 115 -24.42 -1.47 -14.51
N CYS A 116 -24.23 -1.84 -13.23
CA CYS A 116 -23.44 -3.03 -12.89
C CYS A 116 -24.05 -4.30 -13.50
N GLN A 117 -25.37 -4.49 -13.38
CA GLN A 117 -26.05 -5.64 -13.97
C GLN A 117 -25.90 -5.68 -15.49
N MET A 118 -26.10 -4.54 -16.15
CA MET A 118 -26.04 -4.43 -17.60
C MET A 118 -24.63 -4.60 -18.17
N HIS A 119 -23.61 -3.98 -17.56
CA HIS A 119 -22.26 -3.95 -18.12
C HIS A 119 -21.33 -5.03 -17.54
N LEU A 120 -21.61 -5.56 -16.36
CA LEU A 120 -20.81 -6.61 -15.71
C LEU A 120 -21.52 -7.97 -15.68
N ASP A 121 -22.68 -8.09 -16.35
CA ASP A 121 -23.50 -9.30 -16.42
C ASP A 121 -23.89 -9.86 -15.04
N MET A 122 -24.10 -8.99 -14.05
CA MET A 122 -24.46 -9.40 -12.68
C MET A 122 -25.95 -9.70 -12.54
N SER A 123 -26.27 -10.85 -11.93
CA SER A 123 -27.64 -11.20 -11.57
C SER A 123 -28.11 -10.49 -10.29
N ASN A 124 -29.43 -10.54 -10.03
CA ASN A 124 -30.00 -10.03 -8.79
C ASN A 124 -29.46 -10.81 -7.58
N GLU A 125 -29.22 -12.11 -7.75
CA GLU A 125 -28.66 -13.00 -6.75
C GLU A 125 -27.22 -12.61 -6.42
N ASP A 126 -26.40 -12.28 -7.43
CA ASP A 126 -25.01 -11.82 -7.22
C ASP A 126 -24.94 -10.53 -6.41
N ILE A 127 -25.80 -9.56 -6.71
CA ILE A 127 -25.86 -8.31 -5.96
C ILE A 127 -26.24 -8.57 -4.50
N LYS A 128 -27.22 -9.44 -4.25
CA LYS A 128 -27.63 -9.81 -2.89
C LYS A 128 -26.50 -10.53 -2.15
N ARG A 129 -25.80 -11.46 -2.80
CA ARG A 129 -24.65 -12.17 -2.24
C ARG A 129 -23.53 -11.19 -1.88
N ASN A 130 -23.19 -10.27 -2.79
CA ASN A 130 -22.15 -9.26 -2.54
C ASN A 130 -22.51 -8.35 -1.35
N LEU A 131 -23.78 -7.91 -1.25
CA LEU A 131 -24.24 -7.14 -0.10
C LEU A 131 -24.15 -7.92 1.21
N GLN A 132 -24.55 -9.20 1.20
CA GLN A 132 -24.48 -10.08 2.37
C GLN A 132 -23.02 -10.37 2.79
N ALA A 133 -22.11 -10.43 1.82
CA ALA A 133 -20.67 -10.54 2.06
C ALA A 133 -20.04 -9.23 2.56
N GLY A 134 -20.81 -8.13 2.64
CA GLY A 134 -20.33 -6.84 3.13
C GLY A 134 -19.55 -6.02 2.11
N HIS A 135 -19.70 -6.30 0.81
CA HIS A 135 -19.01 -5.56 -0.25
C HIS A 135 -19.39 -4.07 -0.25
N VAL A 136 -18.37 -3.21 -0.40
CA VAL A 136 -18.52 -1.76 -0.49
C VAL A 136 -17.87 -1.27 -1.78
N CYS A 137 -18.52 -0.31 -2.46
CA CYS A 137 -18.00 0.25 -3.71
C CYS A 137 -16.57 0.81 -3.53
N GLY A 138 -15.63 0.29 -4.32
CA GLY A 138 -14.22 0.71 -4.30
C GLY A 138 -13.37 0.04 -3.21
N ASP A 139 -13.85 -1.05 -2.61
CA ASP A 139 -13.05 -1.90 -1.73
C ASP A 139 -12.02 -2.76 -2.50
N ASP A 140 -11.26 -3.58 -1.78
CA ASP A 140 -10.30 -4.54 -2.34
C ASP A 140 -10.96 -5.85 -2.83
N MET A 141 -12.30 -5.98 -2.70
CA MET A 141 -13.07 -7.15 -3.17
C MET A 141 -13.63 -6.87 -4.58
N ASP A 142 -12.72 -6.77 -5.53
CA ASP A 142 -13.00 -6.32 -6.90
C ASP A 142 -13.37 -7.44 -7.89
N ILE A 143 -13.16 -8.70 -7.51
CA ILE A 143 -13.56 -9.91 -8.25
C ILE A 143 -14.18 -10.93 -7.28
N VAL A 144 -15.41 -11.37 -7.57
CA VAL A 144 -16.14 -12.41 -6.81
C VAL A 144 -16.56 -13.52 -7.77
N ASP A 145 -16.21 -14.77 -7.48
CA ASP A 145 -16.49 -15.93 -8.35
C ASP A 145 -16.05 -15.71 -9.82
N GLY A 146 -14.93 -15.00 -10.03
CA GLY A 146 -14.41 -14.66 -11.36
C GLY A 146 -15.11 -13.49 -12.07
N HIS A 147 -16.14 -12.90 -11.44
CA HIS A 147 -16.90 -11.77 -11.98
C HIS A 147 -16.42 -10.45 -11.34
N PRO A 148 -16.16 -9.41 -12.14
CA PRO A 148 -15.81 -8.10 -11.59
C PRO A 148 -16.99 -7.47 -10.87
N THR A 149 -16.73 -6.80 -9.75
CA THR A 149 -17.77 -6.04 -9.01
C THR A 149 -17.87 -4.58 -9.47
N GLY A 150 -16.96 -4.14 -10.34
CA GLY A 150 -16.81 -2.76 -10.77
C GLY A 150 -15.85 -2.56 -11.93
N SER A 151 -15.60 -1.29 -12.25
CA SER A 151 -14.80 -0.87 -13.40
C SER A 151 -13.85 0.28 -13.05
N ILE A 152 -12.94 0.59 -13.97
CA ILE A 152 -11.96 1.66 -13.88
C ILE A 152 -12.44 2.82 -14.74
N ARG A 153 -12.48 4.01 -14.15
CA ARG A 153 -12.89 5.26 -14.79
C ARG A 153 -11.72 6.23 -14.82
N ILE A 154 -11.41 6.68 -16.03
CA ILE A 154 -10.52 7.83 -16.25
C ILE A 154 -11.33 9.02 -16.73
N SER A 155 -10.98 10.21 -16.27
CA SER A 155 -11.69 11.45 -16.57
C SER A 155 -10.70 12.56 -16.85
N PHE A 156 -10.81 13.19 -18.01
CA PHE A 156 -9.96 14.33 -18.37
C PHE A 156 -10.62 15.64 -17.97
N GLY A 157 -9.86 16.51 -17.31
CA GLY A 157 -10.28 17.86 -16.93
C GLY A 157 -9.60 18.93 -17.77
N TYR A 158 -9.98 20.20 -17.60
CA TYR A 158 -9.37 21.30 -18.35
C TYR A 158 -7.86 21.48 -18.10
N MET A 159 -7.34 20.98 -16.98
CA MET A 159 -5.91 20.98 -16.65
C MET A 159 -5.17 19.74 -17.16
N SER A 160 -5.89 18.72 -17.62
CA SER A 160 -5.25 17.53 -18.19
C SER A 160 -4.58 17.88 -19.51
N SER A 161 -3.45 17.25 -19.76
CA SER A 161 -2.63 17.44 -20.95
C SER A 161 -2.62 16.20 -21.83
N PHE A 162 -2.10 16.35 -23.06
CA PHE A 162 -1.84 15.20 -23.93
C PHE A 162 -0.78 14.26 -23.33
N GLU A 163 0.20 14.83 -22.59
CA GLU A 163 1.22 14.06 -21.88
C GLU A 163 0.60 13.16 -20.80
N ASP A 164 -0.41 13.65 -20.07
CA ASP A 164 -1.15 12.83 -19.09
C ASP A 164 -1.82 11.62 -19.76
N ALA A 165 -2.46 11.85 -20.92
CA ALA A 165 -3.08 10.78 -21.71
C ALA A 165 -2.03 9.77 -22.22
N GLN A 166 -0.88 10.23 -22.70
CA GLN A 166 0.22 9.38 -23.15
C GLN A 166 0.84 8.58 -22.00
N ASN A 167 1.05 9.20 -20.83
CA ASN A 167 1.57 8.55 -19.64
C ASN A 167 0.63 7.43 -19.17
N PHE A 168 -0.69 7.67 -19.24
CA PHE A 168 -1.69 6.64 -18.96
C PHE A 168 -1.63 5.47 -19.96
N LEU A 169 -1.55 5.75 -21.26
CA LEU A 169 -1.42 4.70 -22.28
C LEU A 169 -0.13 3.90 -22.13
N LYS A 170 0.98 4.59 -21.87
CA LYS A 170 2.29 3.98 -21.58
C LYS A 170 2.21 3.05 -20.38
N PHE A 171 1.51 3.44 -19.31
CA PHE A 171 1.24 2.57 -18.16
C PHE A 171 0.52 1.27 -18.56
N ILE A 172 -0.55 1.35 -19.34
CA ILE A 172 -1.28 0.14 -19.79
C ILE A 172 -0.38 -0.75 -20.65
N ILE A 173 0.33 -0.16 -21.61
CA ILE A 173 1.24 -0.88 -22.51
C ILE A 173 2.36 -1.54 -21.71
N GLU A 174 3.04 -0.80 -20.83
CA GLU A 174 4.18 -1.36 -20.10
C GLU A 174 3.77 -2.46 -19.13
N THR A 175 2.63 -2.29 -18.46
CA THR A 175 2.19 -3.29 -17.49
C THR A 175 1.58 -4.53 -18.13
N ARG A 176 1.05 -4.43 -19.36
CA ARG A 176 0.33 -5.53 -20.04
C ARG A 176 1.10 -6.15 -21.20
N LEU A 177 1.89 -5.38 -21.93
CA LEU A 177 2.52 -5.76 -23.21
C LEU A 177 4.05 -5.81 -23.19
N SER A 178 4.74 -5.35 -22.12
CA SER A 178 6.22 -5.32 -22.05
C SER A 178 6.95 -6.68 -22.08
N LYS A 179 6.29 -7.78 -22.45
CA LYS A 179 6.97 -9.00 -22.89
C LYS A 179 7.25 -9.02 -24.41
N SER A 180 6.79 -8.02 -25.17
CA SER A 180 7.06 -7.89 -26.60
C SER A 180 7.58 -6.49 -26.95
N ASN A 181 8.71 -6.43 -27.67
CA ASN A 181 9.24 -5.24 -28.34
C ASN A 181 8.28 -4.75 -29.43
N THR A 182 7.14 -4.19 -29.05
CA THR A 182 6.19 -3.60 -29.99
C THR A 182 6.47 -2.09 -30.03
N GLU A 183 6.97 -1.60 -31.16
CA GLU A 183 7.07 -0.17 -31.41
C GLU A 183 5.71 0.49 -31.20
N ILE A 184 5.70 1.51 -30.34
CA ILE A 184 4.46 2.13 -29.90
C ILE A 184 3.92 2.99 -31.06
N PRO A 185 2.64 2.86 -31.47
CA PRO A 185 2.10 3.58 -32.63
C PRO A 185 1.81 5.06 -32.33
N PHE A 186 2.57 5.70 -31.44
CA PHE A 186 2.34 7.08 -31.01
C PHE A 186 2.44 8.11 -32.15
N GLN A 187 3.19 7.83 -33.22
CA GLN A 187 3.46 8.80 -34.29
C GLN A 187 2.46 8.76 -35.46
N SER A 188 1.82 7.63 -35.75
CA SER A 188 0.97 7.52 -36.96
C SER A 188 -0.45 8.10 -36.76
N SER A 189 -0.96 8.12 -35.53
CA SER A 189 -2.31 8.62 -35.21
C SER A 189 -2.38 10.14 -35.15
N VAL A 190 -1.32 10.81 -34.67
CA VAL A 190 -1.27 12.28 -34.57
C VAL A 190 -1.18 12.94 -35.95
N ALA A 191 -0.45 12.31 -36.90
CA ALA A 191 -0.35 12.77 -38.27
C ALA A 191 -1.68 12.64 -39.05
N LYS A 192 -2.51 11.64 -38.73
CA LYS A 192 -3.85 11.50 -39.32
C LYS A 192 -4.85 12.51 -38.76
N LEU A 193 -4.81 12.77 -37.45
CA LEU A 193 -5.70 13.74 -36.80
C LEU A 193 -5.39 15.20 -37.17
N THR A 194 -4.12 15.51 -37.48
CA THR A 194 -3.72 16.84 -37.95
C THR A 194 -3.99 17.09 -39.43
N ALA A 195 -4.14 16.03 -40.24
CA ALA A 195 -4.40 16.14 -41.68
C ALA A 195 -5.88 16.47 -42.02
N GLU A 196 -6.82 16.22 -41.10
CA GLU A 196 -8.25 16.46 -41.32
C GLU A 196 -8.72 17.88 -40.93
N CYS A 197 -7.83 18.72 -40.39
CA CYS A 197 -8.06 20.17 -40.25
C CYS A 197 -7.36 20.94 -41.38
N VAL A 198 -8.12 21.43 -42.36
CA VAL A 198 -7.65 22.01 -43.62
C VAL A 198 -7.06 23.45 -43.46
N PRO A 199 -6.51 24.11 -44.51
CA PRO A 199 -5.16 24.66 -44.53
C PRO A 199 -5.10 26.19 -44.39
N GLY A 200 -4.03 26.74 -43.82
CA GLY A 200 -3.82 28.19 -43.90
C GLY A 200 -2.65 28.76 -43.11
N HIS A 201 -1.75 29.39 -43.86
CA HIS A 201 -0.76 30.38 -43.45
C HIS A 201 0.51 29.91 -42.72
N HIS A 202 1.55 29.76 -43.54
CA HIS A 202 2.95 29.89 -43.18
C HIS A 202 3.24 31.15 -42.33
N SER A 203 4.01 30.98 -41.25
CA SER A 203 5.08 31.92 -40.91
C SER A 203 6.11 31.25 -40.01
N SER A 204 7.36 31.41 -40.41
CA SER A 204 8.60 30.89 -39.85
C SER A 204 8.89 31.42 -38.44
N CYS A 205 9.36 30.55 -37.54
CA CYS A 205 10.42 30.93 -36.61
C CYS A 205 11.19 29.70 -36.10
N ASN A 206 12.30 29.37 -36.78
CA ASN A 206 13.36 28.52 -36.25
C ASN A 206 14.52 29.42 -35.84
N LYS A 207 14.95 29.32 -34.58
CA LYS A 207 16.36 29.38 -34.12
C LYS A 207 16.42 29.45 -32.59
N ALA A 208 17.04 28.47 -31.96
CA ALA A 208 17.96 28.69 -30.85
C ALA A 208 18.81 27.42 -30.63
N ASP A 209 20.11 27.63 -30.82
CA ASP A 209 21.23 26.73 -30.58
C ASP A 209 21.39 26.34 -29.09
N HIS A 210 22.07 25.21 -28.84
CA HIS A 210 23.24 25.04 -27.95
C HIS A 210 23.35 23.58 -27.48
N LEU A 211 24.26 22.79 -28.08
CA LEU A 211 25.66 22.55 -27.68
C LEU A 211 25.82 21.50 -26.57
N SER A 212 26.28 20.32 -27.01
CA SER A 212 26.85 19.23 -26.21
C SER A 212 28.22 19.60 -25.63
N PRO A 213 28.71 18.84 -24.61
CA PRO A 213 30.13 18.59 -24.47
C PRO A 213 30.49 17.09 -24.49
N VAL A 214 31.63 16.81 -25.12
CA VAL A 214 32.37 15.54 -25.21
C VAL A 214 33.58 15.61 -24.24
N PRO A 215 34.15 14.48 -23.76
CA PRO A 215 34.93 14.37 -22.53
C PRO A 215 36.46 14.32 -22.74
N HIS A 216 37.24 14.48 -21.66
CA HIS A 216 38.66 14.06 -21.55
C HIS A 216 39.02 13.87 -20.06
N VAL A 217 39.44 12.66 -19.62
CA VAL A 217 40.84 12.18 -19.36
C VAL A 217 41.44 12.81 -18.08
N SER A 218 42.04 12.15 -17.09
CA SER A 218 42.90 10.94 -17.00
C SER A 218 43.07 10.46 -15.54
N ASN A 219 43.36 9.15 -15.42
CA ASN A 219 44.05 8.39 -14.37
C ASN A 219 44.83 9.13 -13.26
N ARG A 220 44.72 8.58 -12.04
CA ARG A 220 45.88 8.29 -11.17
C ARG A 220 45.55 7.20 -10.15
N GLU A 221 46.18 6.04 -10.32
CA GLU A 221 46.34 5.00 -9.31
C GLU A 221 47.22 5.52 -8.17
N LEU A 222 46.93 5.09 -6.94
CA LEU A 222 47.92 4.91 -5.87
C LEU A 222 47.41 3.84 -4.90
N SER A 223 48.22 2.80 -4.81
CA SER A 223 48.17 1.66 -3.92
C SER A 223 48.46 2.02 -2.46
N GLY A 224 47.94 1.23 -1.53
CA GLY A 224 48.33 1.29 -0.12
C GLY A 224 47.39 0.55 0.83
N ASP A 225 47.53 -0.77 0.91
CA ASP A 225 47.30 -1.54 2.16
C ASP A 225 48.66 -1.59 2.90
N PRO A 226 48.76 -1.66 4.24
CA PRO A 226 48.21 -2.81 4.98
C PRO A 226 47.80 -2.60 6.45
N LEU A 227 47.13 -3.64 6.97
CA LEU A 227 47.45 -4.38 8.21
C LEU A 227 46.39 -4.39 9.34
N MET A 228 45.79 -5.58 9.45
CA MET A 228 45.33 -6.27 10.67
C MET A 228 45.98 -5.82 11.99
N LYS A 229 45.13 -5.67 13.01
CA LYS A 229 45.44 -6.11 14.38
C LYS A 229 44.31 -6.97 14.93
N SER A 230 44.71 -8.15 15.37
CA SER A 230 43.94 -9.12 16.15
C SER A 230 44.04 -8.83 17.66
N THR A 231 43.30 -9.64 18.42
CA THR A 231 43.21 -9.81 19.89
C THR A 231 41.95 -9.18 20.50
N GLY A 232 41.15 -9.86 21.33
CA GLY A 232 41.35 -11.15 21.98
C GLY A 232 40.05 -11.80 22.45
N SER A 233 40.10 -13.12 22.59
CA SER A 233 39.03 -13.98 23.08
C SER A 233 38.86 -13.85 24.59
N TRP A 234 37.63 -13.82 25.11
CA TRP A 234 37.31 -14.15 26.49
C TRP A 234 35.90 -14.80 26.57
N GLN A 235 35.88 -16.10 26.86
CA GLN A 235 34.79 -16.83 27.56
C GLN A 235 35.02 -16.69 29.08
N PRO A 236 34.04 -16.81 30.01
CA PRO A 236 33.19 -18.00 30.27
C PRO A 236 31.76 -17.60 30.77
N ALA A 237 30.82 -18.42 31.29
CA ALA A 237 30.79 -19.78 31.80
C ALA A 237 29.36 -20.35 31.70
N GLU A 238 29.26 -21.64 31.38
CA GLU A 238 28.06 -22.46 31.51
C GLU A 238 27.79 -22.78 32.99
N THR A 239 26.72 -22.26 33.57
CA THR A 239 25.92 -22.94 34.61
C THR A 239 24.75 -22.03 35.03
N GLU A 240 23.57 -22.26 34.44
CA GLU A 240 22.24 -22.04 35.06
C GLU A 240 21.10 -22.44 34.08
N ALA A 241 21.36 -23.41 33.20
CA ALA A 241 20.42 -23.89 32.19
C ALA A 241 19.70 -25.19 32.60
N GLU A 242 19.55 -25.45 33.89
CA GLU A 242 18.88 -26.65 34.42
C GLU A 242 18.14 -26.34 35.72
N SER A 243 17.06 -25.55 35.70
CA SER A 243 16.09 -25.62 36.81
C SER A 243 14.67 -25.11 36.58
N ILE A 244 14.25 -24.79 35.35
CA ILE A 244 12.83 -24.45 35.08
C ILE A 244 12.34 -25.22 33.85
N ARG A 245 12.47 -26.55 33.91
CA ARG A 245 11.69 -27.50 33.09
C ARG A 245 10.83 -28.36 34.01
N ALA A 246 9.76 -27.77 34.55
CA ALA A 246 8.67 -28.55 35.11
C ALA A 246 7.40 -27.71 35.14
N ALA A 247 6.31 -28.29 34.64
CA ALA A 247 4.92 -27.84 34.69
C ALA A 247 4.43 -26.88 33.58
N VAL A 248 4.28 -27.41 32.36
CA VAL A 248 3.09 -27.12 31.54
C VAL A 248 2.62 -28.42 30.89
N SER A 249 1.35 -28.74 31.09
CA SER A 249 0.66 -29.99 30.77
C SER A 249 0.58 -30.23 29.26
N GLU A 250 1.03 -31.41 28.84
CA GLU A 250 0.90 -31.91 27.47
C GLU A 250 -0.56 -32.27 27.15
N THR A 251 -1.18 -31.54 26.24
CA THR A 251 -2.29 -32.06 25.43
C THR A 251 -2.27 -31.35 24.08
N SER A 252 -1.29 -31.72 23.24
CA SER A 252 -1.27 -31.43 21.81
C SER A 252 -0.91 -32.71 21.07
N VAL A 253 -1.84 -33.20 20.26
CA VAL A 253 -1.75 -34.39 19.40
C VAL A 253 -0.79 -34.10 18.22
N PRO A 254 -0.03 -35.09 17.68
CA PRO A 254 1.33 -34.89 17.19
C PRO A 254 1.44 -34.34 15.75
N PRO A 255 2.61 -33.78 15.37
CA PRO A 255 2.82 -33.17 14.07
C PRO A 255 3.20 -34.23 13.03
N CYS A 256 2.61 -34.16 11.83
CA CYS A 256 3.19 -34.86 10.70
C CYS A 256 2.88 -34.14 9.39
N ARG A 257 3.86 -33.42 8.82
CA ARG A 257 4.52 -33.81 7.54
C ARG A 257 5.69 -32.87 7.13
N ARG A 258 6.78 -33.54 6.68
CA ARG A 258 7.71 -33.23 5.56
C ARG A 258 8.64 -32.00 5.54
N SER A 259 9.16 -31.56 6.68
CA SER A 259 10.60 -31.25 6.87
C SER A 259 10.77 -30.80 8.32
N GLY A 260 11.70 -31.40 9.05
CA GLY A 260 11.76 -31.34 10.52
C GLY A 260 12.34 -30.05 11.10
N GLU A 261 12.34 -28.94 10.37
CA GLU A 261 12.92 -27.70 10.88
C GLU A 261 11.88 -26.91 11.71
N PRO A 262 12.22 -26.48 12.93
CA PRO A 262 11.32 -25.69 13.74
C PRO A 262 11.14 -24.30 13.14
N ILE A 263 9.88 -23.85 13.03
CA ILE A 263 9.57 -22.47 12.65
C ILE A 263 10.03 -21.55 13.79
N THR A 264 10.83 -20.54 13.46
CA THR A 264 11.43 -19.63 14.46
C THR A 264 11.33 -18.17 14.02
N VAL A 265 11.25 -17.26 14.99
CA VAL A 265 11.35 -15.81 14.75
C VAL A 265 12.78 -15.46 14.43
N THR A 266 13.03 -14.81 13.30
CA THR A 266 14.38 -14.41 12.85
C THR A 266 14.70 -12.95 13.15
N SER A 267 13.74 -12.05 12.95
CA SER A 267 13.92 -10.61 13.19
C SER A 267 12.62 -9.98 13.71
N ILE A 268 12.76 -8.99 14.58
CA ILE A 268 11.67 -8.15 15.07
C ILE A 268 11.96 -6.71 14.71
N TYR A 269 10.98 -6.04 14.10
CA TYR A 269 11.11 -4.64 13.69
C TYR A 269 9.98 -3.79 14.26
N LEU A 270 10.38 -2.62 14.73
CA LEU A 270 9.49 -1.54 15.14
C LEU A 270 9.57 -0.38 14.17
N TYR A 271 8.49 0.35 14.06
CA TYR A 271 8.42 1.61 13.32
C TYR A 271 7.78 2.66 14.21
N PRO A 272 8.52 3.20 15.19
CA PRO A 272 8.00 4.19 16.14
C PRO A 272 7.28 5.34 15.43
N ILE A 273 7.93 5.89 14.40
CA ILE A 273 7.38 6.95 13.55
C ILE A 273 6.83 6.33 12.27
N LYS A 274 5.56 6.60 11.96
CA LYS A 274 4.89 6.14 10.74
C LYS A 274 5.67 6.58 9.50
N SER A 275 5.91 5.62 8.61
CA SER A 275 6.65 5.80 7.34
C SER A 275 8.18 5.98 7.46
N CYS A 276 8.74 6.03 8.67
CA CYS A 276 10.19 6.10 8.89
C CYS A 276 10.86 4.72 8.86
N SER A 277 12.19 4.66 9.04
CA SER A 277 12.96 3.42 9.01
C SER A 277 12.51 2.43 10.09
N ALA A 278 12.95 1.18 9.93
CA ALA A 278 12.80 0.17 10.97
C ALA A 278 13.79 0.39 12.12
N PHE A 279 13.35 0.06 13.33
CA PHE A 279 14.18 -0.15 14.51
C PHE A 279 14.19 -1.66 14.80
N GLU A 280 15.33 -2.31 14.57
CA GLU A 280 15.51 -3.75 14.75
C GLU A 280 15.85 -4.07 16.20
N VAL A 281 15.20 -5.09 16.77
CA VAL A 281 15.38 -5.49 18.17
C VAL A 281 15.44 -7.00 18.32
N THR A 282 16.10 -7.47 19.37
CA THR A 282 16.19 -8.88 19.72
C THR A 282 15.02 -9.34 20.59
N GLU A 283 14.54 -8.46 21.47
CA GLU A 283 13.38 -8.69 22.32
C GLU A 283 12.59 -7.40 22.51
N TRP A 284 11.27 -7.50 22.60
CA TRP A 284 10.43 -6.32 22.81
C TRP A 284 9.11 -6.59 23.53
N PRO A 285 8.64 -5.67 24.40
CA PRO A 285 7.35 -5.80 25.06
C PRO A 285 6.17 -5.71 24.07
N VAL A 286 5.20 -6.59 24.25
CA VAL A 286 3.92 -6.57 23.54
C VAL A 286 2.88 -5.84 24.39
N GLY A 287 2.32 -4.77 23.85
CA GLY A 287 1.22 -4.02 24.45
C GLY A 287 -0.15 -4.41 23.87
N ASN A 288 -1.20 -3.74 24.35
CA ASN A 288 -2.58 -3.96 23.89
C ASN A 288 -2.84 -3.48 22.45
N GLN A 289 -1.99 -2.59 21.91
CA GLN A 289 -2.15 -1.99 20.58
C GLN A 289 -1.18 -2.55 19.53
N GLY A 290 -0.24 -3.41 19.92
CA GLY A 290 0.88 -3.81 19.07
C GLY A 290 2.17 -4.03 19.86
N LEU A 291 3.32 -4.00 19.20
CA LEU A 291 4.60 -3.83 19.89
C LEU A 291 4.59 -2.47 20.61
N LEU A 292 5.13 -2.40 21.83
CA LEU A 292 5.12 -1.18 22.61
C LEU A 292 5.78 -0.04 21.81
N TYR A 293 5.11 1.12 21.71
CA TYR A 293 5.52 2.30 20.96
C TYR A 293 5.54 2.20 19.43
N ASP A 294 5.07 1.10 18.85
CA ASP A 294 5.02 0.92 17.41
C ASP A 294 3.93 1.78 16.74
N ARG A 295 4.33 2.63 15.79
CA ARG A 295 3.49 3.61 15.07
C ARG A 295 2.74 4.58 16.00
N ASN A 296 3.34 4.95 17.13
CA ASN A 296 2.75 5.95 18.04
C ASN A 296 2.96 7.40 17.58
N TRP A 297 3.86 7.65 16.63
CA TRP A 297 4.13 8.98 16.08
C TRP A 297 3.90 9.02 14.57
N MET A 298 3.61 10.22 14.06
CA MET A 298 3.60 10.49 12.62
C MET A 298 4.03 11.92 12.33
N ILE A 299 4.49 12.16 11.11
CA ILE A 299 4.90 13.49 10.65
C ILE A 299 3.74 14.07 9.84
N VAL A 300 3.40 15.33 10.10
CA VAL A 300 2.38 16.08 9.38
C VAL A 300 2.97 17.32 8.72
N ASN A 301 2.37 17.74 7.61
CA ASN A 301 2.68 19.04 7.01
C ASN A 301 1.97 20.18 7.77
N GLN A 302 2.18 21.42 7.31
CA GLN A 302 1.54 22.63 7.85
C GLN A 302 -0.01 22.60 7.83
N ASN A 303 -0.61 21.75 6.99
CA ASN A 303 -2.06 21.60 6.89
C ASN A 303 -2.60 20.46 7.79
N GLY A 304 -1.75 19.85 8.62
CA GLY A 304 -2.12 18.72 9.49
C GLY A 304 -2.28 17.39 8.76
N VAL A 305 -1.93 17.31 7.47
CA VAL A 305 -2.02 16.09 6.66
C VAL A 305 -0.79 15.21 6.92
N CYS A 306 -1.02 13.93 7.21
CA CYS A 306 0.03 12.95 7.43
C CYS A 306 0.92 12.81 6.18
N LEU A 307 2.23 12.98 6.35
CA LEU A 307 3.21 12.64 5.34
C LEU A 307 3.41 11.12 5.35
N THR A 308 3.32 10.52 4.17
CA THR A 308 3.53 9.07 3.99
C THR A 308 4.74 8.82 3.12
N GLN A 309 5.33 7.62 3.22
CA GLN A 309 6.47 7.25 2.37
C GLN A 309 6.14 7.31 0.86
N LYS A 310 4.85 7.15 0.50
CA LYS A 310 4.37 7.33 -0.89
C LYS A 310 4.53 8.76 -1.39
N GLN A 311 4.42 9.75 -0.50
CA GLN A 311 4.54 11.17 -0.83
C GLN A 311 5.97 11.69 -0.62
N GLU A 312 6.65 11.20 0.41
CA GLU A 312 8.03 11.53 0.75
C GLU A 312 8.84 10.25 1.00
N PRO A 313 9.48 9.68 -0.04
CA PRO A 313 10.30 8.50 0.11
C PRO A 313 11.46 8.67 1.09
N ARG A 314 12.02 9.89 1.23
CA ARG A 314 13.14 10.18 2.14
C ARG A 314 12.83 9.90 3.61
N LEU A 315 11.56 9.69 3.98
CA LEU A 315 11.19 9.31 5.34
C LEU A 315 11.90 8.02 5.80
N CYS A 316 12.25 7.07 4.91
CA CYS A 316 13.04 5.90 5.35
C CYS A 316 14.47 6.21 5.78
N LEU A 317 14.98 7.39 5.47
CA LEU A 317 16.32 7.84 5.86
C LEU A 317 16.32 8.51 7.25
N VAL A 318 15.16 8.51 7.92
CA VAL A 318 15.02 8.91 9.31
C VAL A 318 14.95 7.65 10.16
N TYR A 319 15.90 7.54 11.10
CA TYR A 319 16.14 6.38 11.95
C TYR A 319 15.71 6.66 13.39
N PRO A 320 14.47 6.32 13.77
CA PRO A 320 14.04 6.36 15.15
C PRO A 320 14.52 5.10 15.90
N SER A 321 15.06 5.27 17.11
CA SER A 321 15.37 4.22 18.07
C SER A 321 14.75 4.55 19.42
N ILE A 322 14.31 3.53 20.15
CA ILE A 322 13.67 3.71 21.47
C ILE A 322 14.60 3.18 22.54
N ASP A 323 14.92 4.03 23.48
CA ASP A 323 15.61 3.67 24.71
C ASP A 323 14.59 3.63 25.86
N LEU A 324 14.28 2.41 26.32
CA LEU A 324 13.33 2.19 27.41
C LEU A 324 13.92 2.55 28.78
N GLU A 325 15.24 2.50 28.95
CA GLU A 325 15.91 2.81 30.22
C GLU A 325 15.93 4.32 30.45
N GLN A 326 16.26 5.08 29.40
CA GLN A 326 16.27 6.54 29.42
C GLN A 326 14.89 7.16 29.15
N ASN A 327 13.90 6.32 28.80
CA ASN A 327 12.53 6.72 28.50
C ASN A 327 12.44 7.80 27.39
N VAL A 328 13.27 7.66 26.35
CA VAL A 328 13.35 8.57 25.21
C VAL A 328 13.35 7.82 23.88
N MET A 329 12.82 8.47 22.84
CA MET A 329 13.07 8.10 21.45
C MET A 329 14.16 9.01 20.90
N VAL A 330 15.24 8.42 20.37
CA VAL A 330 16.30 9.13 19.66
C VAL A 330 16.03 9.01 18.16
N ILE A 331 16.19 10.12 17.44
CA ILE A 331 15.94 10.20 16.00
C ILE A 331 17.22 10.66 15.33
N GLU A 332 17.69 9.88 14.36
CA GLU A 332 18.89 10.15 13.58
C GLU A 332 18.55 10.28 12.10
N ALA A 333 19.33 11.08 11.37
CA ALA A 333 19.29 11.17 9.92
C ALA A 333 20.67 11.60 9.42
N GLU A 334 21.05 11.18 8.22
CA GLU A 334 22.34 11.51 7.64
C GLU A 334 22.52 13.04 7.53
N GLY A 335 23.66 13.54 8.03
CA GLY A 335 23.99 14.97 8.01
C GLY A 335 23.24 15.83 9.05
N MET A 336 22.49 15.23 9.97
CA MET A 336 21.77 15.93 11.04
C MET A 336 22.26 15.47 12.42
N ASP A 337 22.34 16.40 13.37
CA ASP A 337 22.62 16.04 14.77
C ASP A 337 21.44 15.22 15.35
N PRO A 338 21.70 14.12 16.09
CA PRO A 338 20.65 13.33 16.72
C PRO A 338 19.74 14.16 17.64
N ILE A 339 18.44 13.86 17.62
CA ILE A 339 17.45 14.55 18.44
C ILE A 339 16.62 13.59 19.27
N SER A 340 16.36 13.95 20.53
CA SER A 340 15.58 13.14 21.46
C SER A 340 14.18 13.68 21.71
N VAL A 341 13.22 12.78 21.84
CA VAL A 341 11.81 13.01 22.19
C VAL A 341 11.49 12.17 23.42
N SER A 342 10.95 12.79 24.47
CA SER A 342 10.52 12.05 25.67
C SER A 342 9.35 11.10 25.36
N LEU A 343 9.40 9.89 25.90
CA LEU A 343 8.30 8.93 25.85
C LEU A 343 7.21 9.23 26.89
N GLU A 344 7.43 10.14 27.83
CA GLU A 344 6.40 10.56 28.80
C GLU A 344 5.28 11.35 28.11
N GLU A 345 4.05 11.16 28.60
CA GLU A 345 2.92 11.98 28.18
C GLU A 345 2.97 13.31 28.93
N ASN A 346 3.33 14.39 28.23
CA ASN A 346 3.27 15.75 28.77
C ASN A 346 1.80 16.18 28.94
N THR A 347 1.17 15.74 30.02
CA THR A 347 -0.18 16.11 30.46
C THR A 347 -0.34 17.61 30.76
N GLY A 348 0.77 18.37 30.85
CA GLY A 348 0.79 19.79 31.24
C GLY A 348 0.86 20.84 30.12
N LYS A 349 0.95 20.44 28.84
CA LYS A 349 0.86 21.38 27.70
C LYS A 349 -0.19 20.86 26.72
N GLU A 350 -1.39 21.43 26.78
CA GLU A 350 -2.43 21.31 25.75
C GLU A 350 -1.96 22.00 24.45
N THR A 351 -0.89 21.51 23.83
CA THR A 351 -0.46 21.97 22.52
C THR A 351 -1.29 21.27 21.45
N VAL A 352 -2.32 22.00 21.01
CA VAL A 352 -3.16 21.83 19.80
C VAL A 352 -3.54 20.39 19.49
N ILE A 353 -4.66 19.94 20.08
CA ILE A 353 -5.38 18.75 19.62
C ILE A 353 -5.83 19.00 18.17
N SER A 354 -5.04 18.52 17.22
CA SER A 354 -5.42 18.53 15.80
C SER A 354 -6.07 17.20 15.48
N GLU A 355 -7.28 17.24 14.93
CA GLU A 355 -7.90 16.07 14.33
C GLU A 355 -7.24 15.81 12.97
N SER A 356 -6.16 15.02 12.97
CA SER A 356 -5.49 14.62 11.73
C SER A 356 -6.28 13.48 11.06
N LYS A 357 -6.43 13.55 9.73
CA LYS A 357 -7.14 12.54 8.94
C LYS A 357 -6.18 11.39 8.64
N VAL A 358 -6.30 10.31 9.41
CA VAL A 358 -5.54 9.06 9.20
C VAL A 358 -6.53 8.03 8.71
N CYS A 359 -6.39 7.58 7.45
CA CYS A 359 -7.26 6.55 6.88
C CYS A 359 -8.76 6.79 7.18
N SER A 360 -9.23 8.01 6.94
CA SER A 360 -10.63 8.47 7.16
C SER A 360 -11.08 8.63 8.62
N HIS A 361 -10.23 8.36 9.61
CA HIS A 361 -10.51 8.52 11.03
C HIS A 361 -9.80 9.76 11.61
N ARG A 362 -10.44 10.40 12.59
CA ARG A 362 -9.87 11.55 13.33
C ARG A 362 -9.33 11.04 14.65
N VAL A 363 -8.03 11.21 14.87
CA VAL A 363 -7.34 10.75 16.09
C VAL A 363 -6.86 11.97 16.87
N LYS A 364 -6.97 11.93 18.20
CA LYS A 364 -6.40 12.96 19.08
C LYS A 364 -4.88 12.80 19.12
N THR A 365 -4.18 13.87 18.79
CA THR A 365 -2.72 13.89 18.71
C THR A 365 -2.15 15.09 19.45
N TYR A 366 -0.90 14.97 19.91
CA TYR A 366 -0.13 16.03 20.56
C TYR A 366 1.10 16.37 19.74
N ASP A 367 1.43 17.65 19.70
CA ASP A 367 2.63 18.17 19.07
C ASP A 367 3.89 17.90 19.91
N CYS A 368 4.95 17.36 19.30
CA CYS A 368 6.22 17.09 19.98
C CYS A 368 7.11 18.34 20.18
N GLY A 369 6.64 19.51 19.79
CA GLY A 369 7.26 20.80 20.06
C GLY A 369 8.12 21.36 18.93
N GLU A 370 8.43 22.66 19.04
CA GLU A 370 9.05 23.43 17.96
C GLU A 370 10.48 22.97 17.61
N ARG A 371 11.23 22.50 18.60
CA ARG A 371 12.59 21.95 18.39
C ARG A 371 12.55 20.74 17.45
N ILE A 372 11.58 19.84 17.65
CA ILE A 372 11.41 18.64 16.82
C ILE A 372 10.89 19.02 15.43
N ALA A 373 9.92 19.95 15.36
CA ALA A 373 9.40 20.47 14.09
C ALA A 373 10.51 21.12 13.24
N THR A 374 11.39 21.91 13.84
CA THR A 374 12.53 22.55 13.16
C THR A 374 13.48 21.50 12.60
N TRP A 375 13.80 20.46 13.38
CA TRP A 375 14.68 19.37 12.95
C TRP A 375 14.12 18.61 11.74
N PHE A 376 12.85 18.20 11.79
CA PHE A 376 12.20 17.52 10.66
C PHE A 376 12.08 18.44 9.44
N SER A 377 11.79 19.72 9.66
CA SER A 377 11.65 20.68 8.56
C SER A 377 12.98 20.91 7.84
N ALA A 378 14.09 20.93 8.57
CA ALA A 378 15.43 20.98 7.99
C ALA A 378 15.78 19.67 7.24
N CYS A 379 15.52 18.51 7.85
CA CYS A 379 15.80 17.20 7.26
C CYS A 379 15.06 16.95 5.94
N LEU A 380 13.78 17.35 5.86
CA LEU A 380 12.91 17.14 4.70
C LEU A 380 12.86 18.34 3.73
N GLY A 381 13.47 19.47 4.08
CA GLY A 381 13.46 20.69 3.26
C GLY A 381 12.08 21.36 3.13
N ARG A 382 11.13 21.05 4.03
CA ARG A 382 9.77 21.60 4.02
C ARG A 382 9.16 21.67 5.41
N PRO A 383 8.27 22.64 5.69
CA PRO A 383 7.60 22.76 6.99
C PRO A 383 6.82 21.48 7.36
N CYS A 384 7.22 20.85 8.46
CA CYS A 384 6.56 19.67 8.99
C CYS A 384 6.74 19.56 10.52
N ARG A 385 5.86 18.80 11.15
CA ARG A 385 5.81 18.64 12.61
C ARG A 385 5.64 17.17 12.95
N LEU A 386 6.29 16.73 14.02
CA LEU A 386 6.07 15.41 14.59
C LEU A 386 4.92 15.49 15.58
N ILE A 387 3.94 14.59 15.43
CA ILE A 387 2.83 14.45 16.34
C ILE A 387 2.75 13.03 16.89
N ARG A 388 2.30 12.91 18.13
CA ARG A 388 2.13 11.65 18.86
C ARG A 388 0.66 11.36 19.08
N GLN A 389 0.24 10.11 18.95
CA GLN A 389 -1.09 9.67 19.33
C GLN A 389 -1.27 9.69 20.86
N SER A 390 -2.40 10.23 21.33
CA SER A 390 -2.78 10.12 22.75
C SER A 390 -3.10 8.66 23.08
N SER A 391 -2.59 8.15 24.20
CA SER A 391 -3.11 6.88 24.73
C SER A 391 -4.60 7.05 25.08
N ASP A 392 -5.43 6.15 24.58
CA ASP A 392 -6.89 6.24 24.62
C ASP A 392 -7.43 5.71 25.96
N VAL A 393 -6.84 6.11 27.09
CA VAL A 393 -7.18 5.57 28.41
C VAL A 393 -8.57 6.05 28.90
N ASN A 394 -9.13 7.12 28.31
CA ASN A 394 -10.34 7.79 28.85
C ASN A 394 -11.62 7.77 27.98
N ASN A 395 -11.67 7.09 26.83
CA ASN A 395 -12.90 7.05 26.01
C ASN A 395 -13.91 5.96 26.46
N LYS A 396 -14.31 5.96 27.74
CA LYS A 396 -15.45 5.15 28.24
C LYS A 396 -16.82 5.83 28.10
N SER A 397 -16.91 7.01 27.48
CA SER A 397 -18.18 7.70 27.28
C SER A 397 -18.36 8.08 25.82
N HIS A 398 -19.44 7.58 25.22
CA HIS A 398 -19.94 7.87 23.86
C HIS A 398 -19.71 6.80 22.77
N GLN A 399 -19.95 5.51 23.07
CA GLN A 399 -20.52 4.62 22.05
C GLN A 399 -22.05 4.60 22.20
N LYS A 400 -22.74 5.42 21.40
CA LYS A 400 -24.18 5.24 21.17
C LYS A 400 -24.35 4.06 20.21
N HIS A 401 -25.22 3.13 20.61
CA HIS A 401 -25.65 1.93 19.90
C HIS A 401 -25.75 2.06 18.37
N THR A 402 -24.89 1.33 17.66
CA THR A 402 -25.21 0.73 16.35
C THR A 402 -25.29 -0.78 16.56
N LYS A 403 -26.49 -1.35 16.41
CA LYS A 403 -26.71 -2.79 16.48
C LYS A 403 -26.24 -3.45 15.18
N GLY A 404 -25.26 -4.35 15.28
CA GLY A 404 -24.85 -5.25 14.19
C GLY A 404 -23.49 -5.90 14.47
N LEU A 405 -23.50 -7.20 14.78
CA LEU A 405 -22.39 -8.14 15.00
C LEU A 405 -21.31 -7.78 16.05
N ALA A 406 -21.44 -8.38 17.25
CA ALA A 406 -20.32 -8.68 18.15
C ALA A 406 -19.51 -9.85 17.55
N SER A 407 -18.18 -9.90 17.51
CA SER A 407 -17.20 -9.57 18.55
C SER A 407 -15.88 -9.00 17.99
N ALA A 408 -15.64 -7.71 18.17
CA ALA A 408 -14.30 -7.07 18.13
C ALA A 408 -14.29 -5.79 19.00
N ALA A 409 -15.09 -5.78 20.06
CA ALA A 409 -15.26 -4.63 20.93
C ALA A 409 -14.09 -4.55 21.94
N GLY A 410 -13.03 -3.82 21.59
CA GLY A 410 -11.99 -3.45 22.57
C GLY A 410 -10.65 -2.95 22.03
N ILE A 411 -10.39 -2.97 20.73
CA ILE A 411 -9.05 -2.66 20.21
C ILE A 411 -9.03 -1.25 19.62
N SER A 412 -8.49 -0.29 20.38
CA SER A 412 -8.08 1.01 19.83
C SER A 412 -6.82 0.77 19.00
N LEU A 413 -6.98 0.65 17.67
CA LEU A 413 -5.84 0.56 16.76
C LEU A 413 -5.06 1.88 16.84
N SER A 414 -3.73 1.81 17.04
CA SER A 414 -2.86 2.98 16.91
C SER A 414 -2.84 3.47 15.44
N LEU A 415 -1.98 4.42 15.06
CA LEU A 415 -1.86 4.98 13.68
C LEU A 415 -1.49 3.95 12.58
N VAL A 416 -1.67 2.66 12.85
CA VAL A 416 -1.49 1.50 12.01
C VAL A 416 -2.56 1.44 10.93
N ASN A 417 -2.21 0.92 9.75
CA ASN A 417 -3.09 0.97 8.59
C ASN A 417 -4.23 -0.03 8.67
N GLU A 418 -3.97 -1.30 8.99
CA GLU A 418 -4.94 -2.39 8.84
C GLU A 418 -4.92 -3.41 10.01
N ALA A 419 -3.76 -3.76 10.59
CA ALA A 419 -3.68 -4.69 11.73
C ALA A 419 -2.44 -4.46 12.61
N GLN A 420 -2.49 -4.93 13.86
CA GLN A 420 -1.47 -4.67 14.89
C GLN A 420 -0.06 -5.14 14.52
N TYR A 421 0.06 -6.27 13.84
CA TYR A 421 1.35 -6.80 13.38
C TYR A 421 1.23 -7.30 11.94
N LEU A 422 2.33 -7.17 11.21
CA LEU A 422 2.56 -7.82 9.94
C LEU A 422 3.65 -8.87 10.10
N LEU A 423 3.35 -10.10 9.70
CA LEU A 423 4.29 -11.22 9.66
C LEU A 423 4.64 -11.58 8.22
N ILE A 424 5.92 -11.85 7.97
CA ILE A 424 6.42 -12.40 6.70
C ILE A 424 7.37 -13.57 6.95
N ASN A 425 7.43 -14.47 5.98
CA ASN A 425 8.32 -15.63 5.99
C ASN A 425 9.53 -15.40 5.06
N VAL A 426 10.72 -15.75 5.55
CA VAL A 426 11.97 -15.68 4.78
C VAL A 426 11.91 -16.56 3.53
N ALA A 427 11.26 -17.73 3.59
CA ALA A 427 11.10 -18.60 2.41
C ALA A 427 10.26 -17.93 1.31
N SER A 428 9.17 -17.25 1.68
CA SER A 428 8.34 -16.44 0.76
C SER A 428 9.15 -15.30 0.12
N ILE A 429 10.02 -14.64 0.89
CA ILE A 429 10.88 -13.56 0.37
C ILE A 429 11.91 -14.13 -0.62
N ARG A 430 12.52 -15.28 -0.30
CA ARG A 430 13.53 -15.92 -1.17
C ARG A 430 12.93 -16.27 -2.54
N GLN A 431 11.73 -16.89 -2.53
CA GLN A 431 11.02 -17.21 -3.76
C GLN A 431 10.68 -15.93 -4.56
N LEU A 432 10.26 -14.85 -3.89
CA LEU A 432 10.00 -13.58 -4.56
C LEU A 432 11.28 -12.96 -5.14
N LYS A 433 12.41 -13.03 -4.42
CA LYS A 433 13.72 -12.55 -4.90
C LYS A 433 14.11 -13.23 -6.20
N GLU A 434 13.94 -14.55 -6.30
CA GLU A 434 14.21 -15.29 -7.54
C GLU A 434 13.40 -14.74 -8.72
N HIS A 435 12.11 -14.45 -8.53
CA HIS A 435 11.27 -13.85 -9.56
C HIS A 435 11.73 -12.43 -9.93
N ILE A 436 12.10 -11.60 -8.95
CA ILE A 436 12.59 -10.24 -9.19
C ILE A 436 13.93 -10.26 -9.94
N SER A 437 14.86 -11.14 -9.57
CA SER A 437 16.18 -11.27 -10.20
C SER A 437 16.11 -11.67 -11.66
N THR A 438 15.03 -12.31 -12.12
CA THR A 438 14.82 -12.55 -13.57
C THR A 438 14.47 -11.28 -14.35
N ARG A 439 14.09 -10.20 -13.67
CA ARG A 439 13.59 -8.94 -14.26
C ARG A 439 14.49 -7.74 -14.01
N LEU A 440 15.31 -7.77 -12.96
CA LEU A 440 16.26 -6.71 -12.64
C LEU A 440 17.67 -7.04 -13.17
N GLU A 441 18.35 -6.01 -13.66
CA GLU A 441 19.77 -6.09 -14.06
C GLU A 441 20.70 -6.13 -12.84
N GLU A 442 20.29 -5.53 -11.72
CA GLU A 442 21.07 -5.48 -10.47
C GLU A 442 20.54 -6.46 -9.42
N PRO A 443 21.43 -7.20 -8.72
CA PRO A 443 21.04 -8.12 -7.66
C PRO A 443 20.53 -7.35 -6.42
N LEU A 444 19.33 -7.71 -5.95
CA LEU A 444 18.78 -7.21 -4.68
C LEU A 444 19.25 -8.07 -3.50
N GLU A 445 19.74 -7.44 -2.44
CA GLU A 445 20.07 -8.13 -1.19
C GLU A 445 18.82 -8.62 -0.44
N MET A 446 18.94 -9.74 0.28
CA MET A 446 17.80 -10.34 0.98
C MET A 446 17.27 -9.44 2.09
N GLU A 447 18.18 -8.85 2.87
CA GLU A 447 17.89 -7.99 4.01
C GLU A 447 17.20 -6.70 3.57
N GLU A 448 17.62 -6.16 2.42
CA GLU A 448 17.00 -4.98 1.80
C GLU A 448 15.55 -5.28 1.40
N LEU A 449 15.32 -6.43 0.76
CA LEU A 449 13.99 -6.86 0.35
C LEU A 449 13.07 -7.10 1.56
N ILE A 450 13.57 -7.74 2.62
CA ILE A 450 12.82 -7.93 3.88
C ILE A 450 12.36 -6.58 4.44
N ARG A 451 13.25 -5.59 4.49
CA ARG A 451 12.96 -4.25 5.02
C ARG A 451 11.89 -3.50 4.21
N ARG A 452 11.80 -3.72 2.89
CA ARG A 452 10.75 -3.11 2.03
C ARG A 452 9.33 -3.51 2.43
N PHE A 453 9.14 -4.72 2.96
CA PHE A 453 7.80 -5.19 3.37
C PHE A 453 7.33 -4.59 4.69
N ARG A 454 8.23 -3.96 5.45
CA ARG A 454 7.92 -3.28 6.70
C ARG A 454 7.18 -4.16 7.71
N ALA A 455 7.52 -5.45 7.74
CA ALA A 455 6.94 -6.42 8.66
C ALA A 455 7.44 -6.18 10.08
N ASN A 456 6.62 -6.50 11.07
CA ASN A 456 7.03 -6.45 12.47
C ASN A 456 7.72 -7.73 12.91
N ILE A 457 7.27 -8.86 12.37
CA ILE A 457 7.76 -10.19 12.73
C ILE A 457 8.22 -10.87 11.45
N VAL A 458 9.49 -11.28 11.41
CA VAL A 458 10.03 -12.11 10.34
C VAL A 458 10.30 -13.50 10.91
N ILE A 459 9.91 -14.53 10.17
CA ILE A 459 10.09 -15.92 10.58
C ILE A 459 10.87 -16.72 9.54
N SER A 460 11.53 -17.77 9.99
CA SER A 460 12.07 -18.82 9.13
C SER A 460 11.14 -20.01 9.19
N ALA A 461 10.47 -20.28 8.08
CA ALA A 461 9.59 -21.43 7.87
C ALA A 461 10.08 -22.22 6.64
N PRO A 462 9.86 -23.55 6.61
CA PRO A 462 10.41 -24.40 5.55
C PRO A 462 9.77 -24.14 4.18
N GLU A 463 8.44 -23.99 4.11
CA GLU A 463 7.74 -23.79 2.84
C GLU A 463 7.45 -22.31 2.59
N SER A 464 7.51 -21.88 1.34
CA SER A 464 7.12 -20.52 0.93
C SER A 464 5.60 -20.36 1.02
N PHE A 465 5.14 -19.25 1.58
CA PHE A 465 3.74 -18.89 1.74
C PHE A 465 2.91 -19.81 2.66
N GLU A 466 3.54 -20.73 3.40
CA GLU A 466 2.81 -21.58 4.36
C GLU A 466 2.09 -20.76 5.44
N GLU A 467 2.57 -19.54 5.71
CA GLU A 467 1.96 -18.62 6.66
C GLU A 467 0.51 -18.24 6.28
N GLU A 468 0.14 -18.35 5.01
CA GLU A 468 -1.21 -18.01 4.53
C GLU A 468 -2.28 -19.04 4.93
N GLU A 469 -1.86 -20.27 5.27
CA GLU A 469 -2.75 -21.37 5.68
C GLU A 469 -3.06 -21.36 7.19
N TRP A 470 -2.44 -20.45 7.94
CA TRP A 470 -2.57 -20.40 9.39
C TRP A 470 -3.83 -19.64 9.81
N ALA A 471 -4.52 -20.16 10.82
CA ALA A 471 -5.63 -19.52 11.51
C ALA A 471 -5.16 -18.80 12.78
N GLU A 472 -4.23 -19.41 13.52
CA GLU A 472 -3.65 -18.85 14.74
C GLU A 472 -2.16 -19.21 14.82
N ILE A 473 -1.38 -18.40 15.55
CA ILE A 473 0.01 -18.72 15.88
C ILE A 473 0.28 -18.47 17.35
N SER A 474 1.11 -19.30 17.95
CA SER A 474 1.63 -19.10 19.31
C SER A 474 3.15 -18.88 19.28
N ILE A 475 3.63 -17.86 19.99
CA ILE A 475 5.06 -17.56 20.14
C ILE A 475 5.35 -17.41 21.63
N GLY A 476 5.94 -18.42 22.24
CA GLY A 476 6.08 -18.49 23.70
C GLY A 476 4.72 -18.45 24.40
N ALA A 477 4.49 -17.46 25.26
CA ALA A 477 3.21 -17.26 25.95
C ALA A 477 2.19 -16.42 25.15
N LEU A 478 2.60 -15.82 24.03
CA LEU A 478 1.76 -14.96 23.21
C LEU A 478 0.95 -15.78 22.21
N ARG A 479 -0.32 -15.42 22.02
CA ARG A 479 -1.21 -16.01 21.02
C ARG A 479 -1.70 -14.93 20.07
N PHE A 480 -1.63 -15.21 18.78
CA PHE A 480 -2.07 -14.29 17.75
C PHE A 480 -3.09 -14.98 16.84
N GLN A 481 -4.15 -14.26 16.52
CA GLN A 481 -5.11 -14.65 15.48
C GLN A 481 -4.62 -14.12 14.14
N VAL A 482 -4.69 -14.96 13.11
CA VAL A 482 -4.44 -14.55 11.72
C VAL A 482 -5.72 -13.91 11.17
N VAL A 483 -5.64 -12.63 10.83
CA VAL A 483 -6.78 -11.85 10.31
C VAL A 483 -6.97 -12.11 8.83
N GLY A 484 -5.87 -12.23 8.09
CA GLY A 484 -5.88 -12.40 6.64
C GLY A 484 -4.59 -11.96 5.96
N PRO A 485 -4.52 -12.07 4.62
CA PRO A 485 -3.36 -11.66 3.85
C PRO A 485 -3.22 -10.12 3.79
N CYS A 486 -1.98 -9.64 3.67
CA CYS A 486 -1.68 -8.22 3.55
C CYS A 486 -1.58 -7.78 2.08
N SER A 487 -2.53 -6.95 1.63
CA SER A 487 -2.47 -6.25 0.33
C SER A 487 -1.29 -5.28 0.27
N ARG A 488 -0.35 -5.50 -0.65
CA ARG A 488 0.83 -4.63 -0.77
C ARG A 488 0.57 -3.44 -1.70
N CYS A 489 1.19 -2.33 -1.34
CA CYS A 489 1.16 -1.10 -2.12
C CYS A 489 2.58 -0.63 -2.46
N GLN A 490 2.68 0.50 -3.17
CA GLN A 490 3.91 1.10 -3.70
C GLN A 490 4.99 1.40 -2.67
N ILE A 491 4.70 1.33 -1.37
CA ILE A 491 5.71 1.47 -0.32
C ILE A 491 6.81 0.42 -0.47
N ILE A 492 6.49 -0.80 -0.92
CA ILE A 492 7.52 -1.84 -1.14
C ILE A 492 8.47 -1.51 -2.30
N CYS A 493 8.09 -0.58 -3.18
CA CYS A 493 8.94 -0.13 -4.27
C CYS A 493 10.03 0.84 -3.78
N ILE A 494 9.99 1.32 -2.55
CA ILE A 494 10.96 2.29 -2.04
C ILE A 494 12.15 1.53 -1.44
N ASN A 495 13.36 1.82 -1.92
CA ASN A 495 14.59 1.34 -1.31
C ASN A 495 14.73 1.98 0.08
N GLN A 496 14.81 1.16 1.13
CA GLN A 496 14.81 1.66 2.50
C GLN A 496 16.16 2.28 2.93
N GLN A 497 17.20 2.17 2.10
CA GLN A 497 18.52 2.76 2.32
C GLN A 497 18.76 4.02 1.48
N SER A 498 18.28 4.07 0.23
CA SER A 498 18.47 5.24 -0.64
C SER A 498 17.23 6.15 -0.75
N GLY A 499 16.04 5.65 -0.45
CA GLY A 499 14.77 6.35 -0.69
C GLY A 499 14.34 6.34 -2.16
N GLU A 500 15.08 5.71 -3.06
CA GLU A 500 14.74 5.64 -4.48
C GLU A 500 13.59 4.67 -4.77
N ARG A 501 12.81 4.97 -5.81
CA ARG A 501 11.65 4.15 -6.21
C ARG A 501 12.04 3.15 -7.29
N ASN A 502 11.83 1.87 -7.01
CA ASN A 502 11.93 0.77 -7.97
C ASN A 502 10.56 0.09 -8.12
N LYS A 503 9.91 0.30 -9.28
CA LYS A 503 8.57 -0.21 -9.57
C LYS A 503 8.53 -1.73 -9.70
N GLU A 504 9.65 -2.37 -10.06
CA GLU A 504 9.71 -3.80 -10.41
C GLU A 504 9.30 -4.73 -9.26
N VAL A 505 9.51 -4.34 -7.99
CA VAL A 505 9.17 -5.19 -6.84
C VAL A 505 7.68 -5.51 -6.79
N LEU A 506 6.81 -4.50 -6.91
CA LEU A 506 5.36 -4.71 -6.88
C LEU A 506 4.86 -5.40 -8.16
N GLN A 507 5.45 -5.10 -9.31
CA GLN A 507 5.11 -5.77 -10.56
C GLN A 507 5.48 -7.25 -10.55
N SER A 508 6.65 -7.58 -10.01
CA SER A 508 7.16 -8.95 -9.88
C SER A 508 6.35 -9.75 -8.86
N LEU A 509 6.01 -9.14 -7.71
CA LEU A 509 5.09 -9.74 -6.75
C LEU A 509 3.75 -10.06 -7.41
N SER A 510 3.19 -9.09 -8.13
CA SER A 510 1.94 -9.29 -8.85
C SER A 510 2.03 -10.39 -9.91
N ALA A 511 3.16 -10.54 -10.59
CA ALA A 511 3.36 -11.59 -11.59
C ALA A 511 3.49 -12.98 -10.93
N ALA A 512 4.30 -13.09 -9.87
CA ALA A 512 4.53 -14.33 -9.14
C ALA A 512 3.27 -14.87 -8.46
N ARG A 513 2.36 -13.99 -8.04
CA ARG A 513 1.15 -14.34 -7.29
C ARG A 513 -0.11 -14.41 -8.17
N GLY A 514 0.03 -14.61 -9.48
CA GLY A 514 -1.11 -14.75 -10.37
C GLY A 514 -2.05 -13.55 -10.34
N ARG A 515 -1.48 -12.33 -10.36
CA ARG A 515 -2.18 -11.03 -10.32
C ARG A 515 -2.72 -10.59 -8.97
N LYS A 516 -2.41 -11.30 -7.89
CA LYS A 516 -2.64 -10.77 -6.53
C LYS A 516 -1.44 -9.94 -6.08
N THR A 517 -1.66 -8.92 -5.26
CA THR A 517 -0.58 -8.10 -4.68
C THR A 517 -0.37 -8.42 -3.20
N ASN A 518 -0.79 -9.60 -2.76
CA ASN A 518 -0.77 -9.99 -1.36
C ASN A 518 0.61 -10.58 -0.98
N PHE A 519 1.14 -10.14 0.15
CA PHE A 519 2.37 -10.70 0.71
C PHE A 519 2.42 -10.51 2.23
N GLY A 520 2.62 -11.62 2.95
CA GLY A 520 2.57 -11.64 4.42
C GLY A 520 1.15 -11.67 4.96
N ILE A 521 1.04 -11.90 6.26
CA ILE A 521 -0.23 -12.03 6.98
C ILE A 521 -0.35 -11.00 8.09
N TYR A 522 -1.58 -10.55 8.32
CA TYR A 522 -1.92 -9.70 9.44
C TYR A 522 -2.25 -10.52 10.68
N LEU A 523 -1.71 -10.08 11.81
CA LEU A 523 -1.93 -10.69 13.10
C LEU A 523 -2.61 -9.71 14.07
N MET A 524 -3.46 -10.26 14.92
CA MET A 524 -4.01 -9.58 16.10
C MET A 524 -3.67 -10.36 17.36
N ASN A 525 -3.19 -9.68 18.39
CA ASN A 525 -2.90 -10.32 19.67
C ASN A 525 -4.21 -10.70 20.37
N GLN A 526 -4.32 -11.96 20.79
CA GLN A 526 -5.40 -12.41 21.66
C GLN A 526 -4.94 -12.24 23.12
N PRO A 527 -5.47 -11.25 23.87
CA PRO A 527 -5.00 -11.00 25.22
C PRO A 527 -5.26 -12.22 26.11
N LEU A 528 -4.19 -12.85 26.59
CA LEU A 528 -4.27 -13.87 27.63
C LEU A 528 -4.64 -13.19 28.96
N ARG A 529 -5.45 -13.84 29.80
CA ARG A 529 -5.86 -13.31 31.13
C ARG A 529 -4.70 -13.20 32.15
N SER A 530 -3.44 -13.22 31.72
CA SER A 530 -2.26 -13.10 32.55
C SER A 530 -1.83 -11.63 32.70
N SER A 531 -1.47 -11.23 33.92
CA SER A 531 -1.12 -9.85 34.30
C SER A 531 0.30 -9.41 33.90
N LEU A 532 1.09 -10.27 33.25
CA LEU A 532 2.47 -9.95 32.85
C LEU A 532 2.50 -9.49 31.39
N PRO A 533 3.20 -8.39 31.06
CA PRO A 533 3.41 -7.98 29.68
C PRO A 533 4.21 -9.07 28.96
N GLY A 534 3.64 -9.65 27.91
CA GLY A 534 4.33 -10.66 27.12
C GLY A 534 5.49 -10.02 26.36
N VAL A 535 6.63 -10.70 26.31
CA VAL A 535 7.80 -10.27 25.54
C VAL A 535 7.91 -11.17 24.31
N LEU A 536 8.15 -10.56 23.15
CA LEU A 536 8.46 -11.26 21.92
C LEU A 536 9.98 -11.26 21.73
N SER A 537 10.59 -12.42 21.52
CA SER A 537 12.04 -12.56 21.38
C SER A 537 12.43 -13.31 20.10
N VAL A 538 13.50 -12.87 19.45
CA VAL A 538 14.14 -13.57 18.32
C VAL A 538 14.61 -14.96 18.77
N GLY A 539 14.50 -15.95 17.89
CA GLY A 539 14.78 -17.36 18.16
C GLY A 539 13.61 -18.12 18.81
N SER A 540 12.55 -17.44 19.22
CA SER A 540 11.35 -18.09 19.76
C SER A 540 10.72 -19.01 18.72
N ARG A 541 10.27 -20.20 19.16
CA ARG A 541 9.54 -21.13 18.30
C ARG A 541 8.14 -20.61 18.03
N VAL A 542 7.72 -20.72 16.78
CA VAL A 542 6.37 -20.38 16.31
C VAL A 542 5.58 -21.68 16.14
N LEU A 543 4.41 -21.76 16.78
CA LEU A 543 3.51 -22.91 16.70
C LEU A 543 2.23 -22.47 15.98
N PRO A 544 2.09 -22.77 14.68
CA PRO A 544 0.89 -22.42 13.93
C PRO A 544 -0.24 -23.44 14.14
N VAL A 545 -1.47 -22.96 14.06
CA VAL A 545 -2.71 -23.75 13.93
C VAL A 545 -3.24 -23.51 12.53
N LEU A 546 -3.46 -24.59 11.76
CA LEU A 546 -3.96 -24.49 10.39
C LEU A 546 -5.46 -24.14 10.38
N LYS A 547 -5.91 -23.49 9.30
CA LYS A 547 -7.33 -23.30 9.02
C LYS A 547 -8.02 -24.67 8.87
N GLU A 548 -9.18 -24.84 9.49
CA GLU A 548 -10.00 -26.03 9.24
C GLU A 548 -10.48 -26.01 7.79
N ASN A 549 -10.02 -26.99 6.99
CA ASN A 549 -10.57 -27.23 5.66
C ASN A 549 -12.04 -27.62 5.82
N THR A 550 -12.95 -26.70 5.48
CA THR A 550 -14.35 -27.04 5.21
C THR A 550 -14.42 -27.76 3.87
N GLU A 551 -13.83 -28.95 3.77
CA GLU A 551 -14.17 -29.87 2.68
C GLU A 551 -15.63 -30.28 2.89
N ILE A 552 -16.47 -29.85 1.95
CA ILE A 552 -17.84 -30.30 1.81
C ILE A 552 -17.81 -31.82 1.66
N HIS A 553 -18.12 -32.55 2.72
CA HIS A 553 -18.45 -33.96 2.62
C HIS A 553 -19.65 -34.09 1.66
N PRO A 554 -19.58 -34.90 0.59
CA PRO A 554 -20.76 -35.21 -0.18
C PRO A 554 -21.77 -35.92 0.74
N PRO A 555 -23.08 -35.61 0.66
CA PRO A 555 -24.05 -36.21 1.55
C PRO A 555 -24.03 -37.72 1.35
N THR A 556 -23.76 -38.43 2.44
CA THR A 556 -23.93 -39.87 2.54
C THR A 556 -25.36 -40.22 2.12
N SER A 557 -25.45 -41.08 1.11
CA SER A 557 -26.68 -41.74 0.65
C SER A 557 -27.47 -42.29 1.84
N SER A 558 -28.61 -41.66 2.15
CA SER A 558 -29.62 -42.26 3.01
C SER A 558 -30.69 -42.90 2.14
N GLU A 559 -30.82 -44.20 2.33
CA GLU A 559 -31.73 -45.16 1.74
C GLU A 559 -33.18 -44.65 1.61
N GLU A 560 -33.74 -44.78 0.40
CA GLU A 560 -35.19 -44.84 0.19
C GLU A 560 -35.73 -46.07 0.92
N LYS A 561 -36.53 -45.84 1.97
CA LYS A 561 -37.57 -46.78 2.39
C LYS A 561 -38.92 -46.26 1.93
N CYS A 562 -39.51 -46.99 0.98
CA CYS A 562 -40.94 -47.03 0.69
C CYS A 562 -41.79 -47.00 1.96
N SER A 563 -42.84 -46.17 1.98
CA SER A 563 -44.26 -46.58 2.14
C SER A 563 -45.12 -45.40 2.61
N GLY A 564 -46.27 -45.20 1.95
CA GLY A 564 -47.36 -44.31 2.39
C GLY A 564 -47.90 -43.42 1.30
#